data_AF-A0A924M3P5-F1
#
_entry.id   AF-A0A924M3P5-F1
#
_cell.length_a   1.000
_cell.length_b   1.000
_cell.length_c   1.000
_cell.angle_alpha   90.00
_cell.angle_beta   90.00
_cell.angle_gamma   90.00
#
_symmetry.space_group_name_H-M   'P 1'
#
loop_
_entity.id
_entity.type
_entity.pdbx_description
1 polymer ?
#
loop_
_entity_poly.entity_id
_entity_poly.type
_entity_poly.pdbx_seq_one_letter_code
_entity_poly.pdbx_strand_id
1 'polypeptide(L)'
;MVSTPPVIVSLRLAHLRAQEAVKCAAWHVATMQFLCCLELTEKRGDAACFSFFALRLHECYAKMGLLEKAKIYRQMAEMDPLNGADSMV
;
A
#
# COMPACT_ATOMS: atom_id res chain seq x y z
N MET A 1 -15.19 25.34 8.84
CA MET A 1 -13.86 24.72 8.99
C MET A 1 -14.05 23.22 9.02
N VAL A 2 -13.65 22.50 7.96
CA VAL A 2 -13.72 21.03 7.95
C VAL A 2 -12.53 20.52 8.75
N SER A 3 -12.79 19.92 9.92
CA SER A 3 -11.75 19.25 10.70
C SER A 3 -11.19 18.11 9.87
N THR A 4 -9.90 18.16 9.53
CA THR A 4 -9.24 17.06 8.82
C THR A 4 -9.31 15.82 9.71
N PRO A 5 -9.87 14.70 9.24
CA PRO A 5 -9.97 13.50 10.05
C PRO A 5 -8.57 13.05 10.47
N PRO A 6 -8.41 12.47 11.69
CA PRO A 6 -7.13 11.95 12.15
C PRO A 6 -6.51 11.01 11.12
N VAL A 7 -5.19 11.04 10.95
CA VAL A 7 -4.46 10.24 9.95
C VAL A 7 -4.83 8.75 10.01
N ILE A 8 -4.99 8.20 11.21
CA ILE A 8 -5.39 6.79 11.39
C ILE A 8 -6.80 6.48 10.84
N VAL A 9 -7.72 7.45 10.91
CA VAL A 9 -9.08 7.31 10.36
C VAL A 9 -9.01 7.35 8.83
N SER A 10 -8.28 8.31 8.27
CA SER A 10 -8.06 8.43 6.83
C SER A 10 -7.42 7.17 6.24
N LEU A 11 -6.41 6.62 6.92
CA LEU A 11 -5.73 5.39 6.53
C LEU A 11 -6.68 4.19 6.51
N ARG A 12 -7.48 4.02 7.58
CA ARG A 12 -8.46 2.92 7.66
C ARG A 12 -9.53 3.03 6.58
N LEU A 13 -10.07 4.23 6.34
CA LEU A 13 -11.08 4.45 5.32
C LEU A 13 -10.53 4.16 3.92
N ALA A 14 -9.33 4.62 3.60
CA ALA A 14 -8.68 4.32 2.33
C ALA A 14 -8.44 2.81 2.18
N HIS A 15 -7.94 2.13 3.22
CA HIS A 15 -7.70 0.68 3.18
C HIS A 15 -9.00 -0.11 2.96
N LEU A 16 -10.09 0.20 3.67
CA LEU A 16 -11.38 -0.46 3.48
C LEU A 16 -11.92 -0.27 2.05
N ARG A 17 -11.78 0.94 1.49
CA ARG A 17 -12.16 1.22 0.10
C ARG A 17 -11.30 0.43 -0.89
N ALA A 18 -10.00 0.31 -0.63
CA ALA A 18 -9.10 -0.49 -1.44
C ALA A 18 -9.52 -1.97 -1.44
N GLN A 19 -9.79 -2.52 -0.26
CA GLN A 19 -10.23 -3.90 -0.11
C GLN A 19 -11.53 -4.18 -0.85
N GLU A 20 -12.50 -3.27 -0.78
CA GLU A 20 -13.76 -3.43 -1.51
C GLU A 20 -13.55 -3.35 -3.03
N ALA A 21 -12.72 -2.41 -3.49
CA ALA A 21 -12.38 -2.31 -4.90
C ALA A 21 -11.68 -3.59 -5.43
N VAL A 22 -10.83 -4.23 -4.62
CA VAL A 22 -10.21 -5.52 -4.96
C VAL A 22 -11.29 -6.61 -5.13
N LYS A 23 -12.25 -6.71 -4.21
CA LYS A 23 -13.35 -7.69 -4.31
C LYS A 23 -14.16 -7.51 -5.59
N CYS A 24 -14.37 -6.26 -6.01
CA CYS A 24 -15.09 -5.91 -7.23
C CYS A 24 -14.23 -5.94 -8.50
N ALA A 25 -12.97 -6.38 -8.43
CA ALA A 25 -11.99 -6.32 -9.52
C ALA A 25 -11.80 -4.91 -10.13
N ALA A 26 -12.11 -3.86 -9.37
CA ALA A 26 -11.92 -2.46 -9.75
C ALA A 26 -10.46 -2.03 -9.51
N TRP A 27 -9.53 -2.65 -10.23
CA TRP A 27 -8.09 -2.57 -9.96
C TRP A 27 -7.51 -1.14 -9.94
N HIS A 28 -8.01 -0.25 -10.80
CA HIS A 28 -7.61 1.15 -10.81
C HIS A 28 -8.00 1.88 -9.52
N VAL A 29 -9.21 1.63 -9.02
CA VAL A 29 -9.69 2.21 -7.76
C VAL A 29 -8.92 1.63 -6.58
N ALA A 30 -8.70 0.31 -6.57
CA ALA A 30 -7.89 -0.35 -5.54
C ALA A 30 -6.48 0.25 -5.47
N THR A 31 -5.83 0.41 -6.64
CA THR A 31 -4.48 1.00 -6.75
C THR A 31 -4.47 2.43 -6.21
N MET A 32 -5.42 3.28 -6.61
CA MET A 32 -5.52 4.65 -6.11
C MET A 32 -5.66 4.73 -4.58
N GLN A 33 -6.49 3.86 -3.99
CA GLN A 33 -6.69 3.83 -2.55
C GLN A 33 -5.46 3.27 -1.80
N PHE A 34 -4.78 2.27 -2.36
CA PHE A 34 -3.53 1.76 -1.79
C PHE A 34 -2.38 2.76 -1.88
N LEU A 35 -2.27 3.56 -2.95
CA LEU A 35 -1.31 4.67 -3.04
C LEU A 35 -1.56 5.70 -1.95
N CYS A 36 -2.82 6.05 -1.70
CA CYS A 36 -3.19 6.94 -0.60
C CYS A 36 -2.77 6.36 0.76
N CYS A 37 -2.95 5.05 0.98
CA CYS A 37 -2.47 4.39 2.20
C CYS A 37 -0.95 4.47 2.32
N LEU A 38 -0.22 4.19 1.23
CA LEU A 38 1.23 4.20 1.17
C LEU A 38 1.80 5.58 1.54
N GLU A 39 1.27 6.65 0.94
CA GLU A 39 1.68 8.04 1.26
C GLU A 39 1.42 8.41 2.72
N LEU A 40 0.29 7.99 3.29
CA LEU A 40 -0.03 8.26 4.69
C LEU A 40 0.91 7.52 5.64
N THR A 41 1.29 6.29 5.30
CA THR A 41 2.26 5.51 6.09
C THR A 41 3.69 6.02 5.97
N GLU A 42 4.08 6.49 4.78
CA GLU A 42 5.37 7.13 4.54
C GLU A 42 5.50 8.40 5.39
N LYS A 43 4.49 9.28 5.35
CA LYS A 43 4.44 10.50 6.18
C LYS A 43 4.51 10.24 7.68
N ARG A 44 4.02 9.07 8.13
CA ARG A 44 4.05 8.65 9.53
C ARG A 44 5.38 8.00 9.92
N GLY A 45 6.21 7.58 8.95
CA GLY A 45 7.41 6.79 9.18
C GLY A 45 7.12 5.34 9.62
N ASP A 46 5.95 4.80 9.25
CA ASP A 46 5.54 3.45 9.61
C ASP A 46 6.00 2.46 8.53
N ALA A 47 7.25 2.00 8.66
CA ALA A 47 7.92 1.20 7.63
C ALA A 47 7.22 -0.15 7.39
N ALA A 48 6.76 -0.82 8.45
CA ALA A 48 6.03 -2.07 8.33
C ALA A 48 4.71 -1.91 7.55
N CYS A 49 3.94 -0.86 7.85
CA CYS A 49 2.71 -0.59 7.10
C CYS A 49 3.01 -0.16 5.65
N PHE A 50 4.08 0.61 5.44
CA PHE A 50 4.52 1.00 4.10
C PHE A 50 4.83 -0.25 3.25
N SER A 51 5.63 -1.17 3.78
CA SER A 51 5.98 -2.45 3.14
C SER A 51 4.74 -3.27 2.81
N PHE A 52 3.79 -3.34 3.75
CA PHE A 52 2.50 -4.02 3.51
C PHE A 52 1.74 -3.41 2.32
N PHE A 53 1.58 -2.09 2.27
CA PHE A 53 0.84 -1.44 1.18
C PHE A 53 1.58 -1.49 -0.15
N ALA A 54 2.91 -1.44 -0.14
CA ALA A 54 3.73 -1.64 -1.33
C ALA A 54 3.52 -3.05 -1.93
N LEU A 55 3.44 -4.10 -1.10
CA LEU A 55 3.08 -5.44 -1.57
C LEU A 55 1.67 -5.50 -2.19
N ARG A 56 0.69 -4.80 -1.62
CA ARG A 56 -0.66 -4.75 -2.20
C ARG A 56 -0.70 -4.04 -3.55
N LEU A 57 0.11 -2.98 -3.72
CA LEU A 57 0.27 -2.30 -5.01
C LEU A 57 0.94 -3.20 -6.04
N HIS A 58 1.98 -3.94 -5.65
CA HIS A 58 2.59 -4.96 -6.50
C HIS A 58 1.54 -5.94 -7.05
N GLU A 59 0.70 -6.52 -6.18
CA GLU A 59 -0.37 -7.44 -6.59
C GLU A 59 -1.37 -6.79 -7.55
N CYS A 60 -1.80 -5.56 -7.26
CA CYS A 60 -2.75 -4.83 -8.09
C CYS A 60 -2.19 -4.54 -9.49
N TYR A 61 -0.95 -4.06 -9.60
CA TYR A 61 -0.30 -3.84 -10.88
C TYR A 61 -0.07 -5.16 -11.65
N ALA A 62 0.29 -6.24 -10.96
CA ALA A 62 0.41 -7.56 -11.58
C ALA A 62 -0.93 -8.04 -12.17
N LYS A 63 -2.05 -7.86 -11.45
CA LYS A 63 -3.39 -8.20 -11.93
C LYS A 63 -3.83 -7.40 -13.16
N MET A 64 -3.29 -6.19 -13.34
CA MET A 64 -3.53 -5.36 -14.52
C MET A 64 -2.54 -5.63 -15.67
N GLY A 65 -1.59 -6.55 -15.52
CA GLY A 65 -0.56 -6.83 -16.53
C GLY A 65 0.59 -5.80 -16.57
N LEU A 66 0.66 -4.89 -15.60
CA LEU A 66 1.69 -3.84 -15.50
C LEU A 66 2.89 -4.32 -14.69
N LEU A 67 3.57 -5.35 -15.21
CA LEU A 67 4.60 -6.11 -14.46
C LEU A 67 5.81 -5.27 -14.02
N GLU A 68 6.27 -4.34 -14.86
CA GLU A 68 7.39 -3.46 -14.51
C GLU A 68 7.06 -2.57 -13.30
N LYS A 69 5.84 -2.01 -13.27
CA LYS A 69 5.37 -1.26 -12.09
C LYS A 69 5.22 -2.16 -10.89
N ALA A 70 4.68 -3.37 -11.07
CA ALA A 70 4.55 -4.33 -9.99
C ALA A 70 5.92 -4.65 -9.34
N LYS A 71 6.97 -4.80 -10.16
CA LYS A 71 8.33 -5.06 -9.68
C LYS A 71 8.90 -3.93 -8.84
N ILE A 72 8.66 -2.67 -9.24
CA ILE A 72 9.11 -1.49 -8.47
C ILE A 72 8.52 -1.51 -7.06
N TYR A 73 7.20 -1.73 -6.93
CA TYR A 73 6.56 -1.77 -5.60
C TYR A 73 6.97 -2.99 -4.78
N ARG A 74 7.29 -4.12 -5.42
CA ARG A 74 7.86 -5.29 -4.73
C ARG A 74 9.22 -4.95 -4.11
N GLN A 75 10.10 -4.31 -4.87
CA GLN A 75 11.40 -3.86 -4.38
C GLN A 75 11.27 -2.85 -3.25
N MET A 76 10.34 -1.90 -3.36
CA MET A 76 10.05 -0.94 -2.29
C MET A 76 9.64 -1.61 -0.98
N ALA A 77 8.84 -2.68 -1.04
CA ALA A 77 8.46 -3.45 0.15
C ALA A 77 9.62 -4.25 0.77
N GLU A 78 10.61 -4.62 -0.03
CA GLU A 78 11.79 -5.39 0.39
C GLU A 78 12.93 -4.49 0.91
N MET A 79 12.91 -3.19 0.55
CA MET A 79 13.90 -2.20 0.98
C MET A 79 13.73 -1.72 2.42
N ASP A 80 12.68 -2.13 3.13
CA ASP A 80 12.51 -1.80 4.54
C ASP A 80 13.51 -2.61 5.41
N PRO A 81 14.50 -1.94 6.04
CA PRO A 81 15.57 -2.60 6.78
C PRO A 81 15.09 -3.40 8.00
N LEU A 82 13.84 -3.22 8.45
CA LEU A 82 13.24 -4.02 9.51
C LEU A 82 12.68 -5.36 9.03
N ASN A 83 12.50 -5.56 7.72
CA ASN A 83 11.99 -6.80 7.13
C ASN A 83 13.13 -7.76 6.71
N GLY A 84 14.38 -7.27 6.65
CA GLY A 84 15.57 -8.06 6.32
C GLY A 84 16.25 -8.76 7.51
N ALA A 85 15.81 -8.49 8.75
CA ALA A 85 16.41 -9.09 9.95
C ALA A 85 15.94 -10.54 10.21
N ASP A 86 14.92 -11.03 9.50
CA ASP A 86 14.35 -12.39 9.64
C ASP A 86 14.83 -13.37 8.56
N SER A 87 15.86 -13.00 7.78
CA SER A 87 16.45 -13.86 6.73
C SER A 87 17.89 -14.32 7.03
N MET A 88 18.36 -14.18 8.27
CA MET A 88 19.65 -14.71 8.75
C MET A 88 19.51 -15.56 10.02
N VAL A 89 18.58 -16.53 10.04
CA VAL A 89 18.58 -17.66 10.99
C VAL A 89 18.35 -18.96 10.23
#